data_AF-X1RS67-F1
#
_entry.id   AF-X1RS67-F1
#
_cell.length_a   1.000
_cell.length_b   1.000
_cell.length_c   1.000
_cell.angle_alpha   90.00
_cell.angle_beta   90.00
_cell.angle_gamma   90.00
#
_symmetry.space_group_name_H-M   'P 1'
#
loop_
_entity.id
_entity.type
_entity.pdbx_description
1 polymer ?
#
loop_
_entity_poly.entity_id
_entity_poly.type
_entity_poly.pdbx_seq_one_letter_code
_entity_poly.pdbx_strand_id
1 'polypeptide(L)'
;MVLPSTATMNDGTIVSRIVPFLQHGTGVVVTRGDVHYVATEWGLAYLYGKSIRERVLEMINIAHPDFREDLLEHAKKWNYIYSDQTLPVSIDGRISIYPEKYETKLDLKNGKTIKIRPVKPTDERMIQELHYSLDDEDRYFRFFTPMKDFRHKKIQPLVNIDYTTNMILVGEYKVRGKDKIIAIGAFFKTFQASFGEIAFVVHKDWRNLGITKF
;
A
#
# COMPACT_ATOMS: atom_id res chain seq x y z
N MET A 1 13.80 -5.70 12.75
CA MET A 1 13.26 -6.79 13.58
C MET A 1 12.75 -7.88 12.65
N VAL A 2 13.07 -9.13 12.93
CA VAL A 2 12.59 -10.29 12.16
C VAL A 2 11.89 -11.23 13.12
N LEU A 3 10.69 -11.67 12.77
CA LEU A 3 9.90 -12.61 13.55
C LEU A 3 8.99 -13.44 12.64
N PRO A 4 8.66 -14.68 13.00
CA PRO A 4 7.54 -15.36 12.35
C PRO A 4 6.24 -14.61 12.67
N SER A 5 5.27 -14.66 11.77
CA SER A 5 3.99 -13.98 11.97
C SER A 5 3.13 -14.68 13.03
N THR A 6 3.28 -16.00 13.17
CA THR A 6 2.56 -16.82 14.15
C THR A 6 3.50 -17.53 15.12
N ALA A 7 2.93 -18.06 16.20
CA ALA A 7 3.56 -18.99 17.11
C ALA A 7 2.59 -20.14 17.42
N THR A 8 3.11 -21.36 17.53
CA THR A 8 2.33 -22.51 17.99
C THR A 8 2.55 -22.70 19.48
N MET A 9 1.46 -22.76 20.23
CA MET A 9 1.47 -23.06 21.67
C MET A 9 1.61 -24.57 21.91
N ASN A 10 1.90 -24.96 23.17
CA ASN A 10 2.13 -26.36 23.55
C ASN A 10 0.91 -27.28 23.33
N ASP A 11 -0.28 -26.69 23.30
CA ASP A 11 -1.57 -27.33 23.02
C ASP A 11 -1.87 -27.47 21.52
N GLY A 12 -0.98 -26.99 20.65
CA GLY A 12 -1.16 -26.97 19.20
C GLY A 12 -1.89 -25.74 18.65
N THR A 13 -2.34 -24.82 19.51
CA THR A 13 -3.06 -23.61 19.09
C THR A 13 -2.11 -22.64 18.37
N ILE A 14 -2.51 -22.17 17.18
CA ILE A 14 -1.76 -21.15 16.44
C ILE A 14 -2.22 -19.77 16.93
N VAL A 15 -1.27 -18.93 17.33
CA VAL A 15 -1.52 -17.55 17.75
C VAL A 15 -0.70 -16.56 16.93
N SER A 16 -1.23 -15.36 16.72
CA SER A 16 -0.48 -14.27 16.07
C SER A 16 0.57 -13.68 17.00
N ARG A 17 1.77 -13.39 16.47
CA ARG A 17 2.79 -12.59 17.17
C ARG A 17 2.59 -11.08 17.00
N ILE A 18 1.84 -10.68 15.97
CA ILE A 18 1.40 -9.29 15.81
C ILE A 18 0.09 -9.16 16.56
N VAL A 19 0.11 -8.43 17.66
CA VAL A 19 -1.03 -8.29 18.59
C VAL A 19 -1.43 -6.82 18.75
N PRO A 20 -2.72 -6.53 18.99
CA PRO A 20 -3.19 -5.16 19.17
C PRO A 20 -2.69 -4.53 20.48
N PHE A 21 -2.45 -5.35 21.51
CA PHE A 21 -1.87 -4.94 22.79
C PHE A 21 -1.00 -6.05 23.35
N LEU A 22 0.09 -5.67 24.02
CA LEU A 22 0.95 -6.60 24.74
C LEU A 22 0.24 -7.08 26.00
N GLN A 23 0.61 -8.27 26.48
CA GLN A 23 0.13 -8.77 27.75
C GLN A 23 0.55 -7.83 28.89
N HIS A 24 -0.30 -7.74 29.91
CA HIS A 24 0.00 -6.89 31.05
C HIS A 24 1.30 -7.35 31.74
N GLY A 25 2.19 -6.40 32.01
CA GLY A 25 3.51 -6.68 32.59
C GLY A 25 4.60 -7.11 31.59
N THR A 26 4.31 -7.20 30.29
CA THR A 26 5.36 -7.45 29.27
C THR A 26 6.35 -6.30 29.22
N GLY A 27 7.64 -6.61 29.40
CA GLY A 27 8.74 -5.66 29.20
C GLY A 27 8.93 -5.30 27.73
N VAL A 28 9.01 -4.01 27.42
CA VAL A 28 9.29 -3.52 26.05
C VAL A 28 10.75 -3.09 25.96
N VAL A 29 11.54 -3.85 25.20
CA VAL A 29 12.97 -3.57 25.00
C VAL A 29 13.21 -2.66 23.79
N VAL A 30 12.43 -2.85 22.72
CA VAL A 30 12.54 -2.06 21.49
C VAL A 30 11.28 -1.22 21.34
N THR A 31 11.44 0.10 21.40
CA THR A 31 10.30 1.02 21.37
C THR A 31 9.81 1.22 19.93
N ARG A 32 8.60 1.77 19.78
CA ARG A 32 8.06 2.13 18.46
C ARG A 32 8.95 3.10 17.67
N GLY A 33 9.76 3.92 18.36
CA GLY A 33 10.66 4.90 17.74
C GLY A 33 11.88 4.25 17.10
N ASP A 34 12.39 3.18 17.69
CA ASP A 34 13.62 2.52 17.25
C ASP A 34 13.36 1.49 16.13
N VAL A 35 12.15 0.93 16.08
CA VAL A 35 11.79 -0.04 15.04
C VAL A 35 11.54 0.67 13.70
N HIS A 36 12.49 0.50 12.78
CA HIS A 36 12.35 0.97 11.40
C HIS A 36 11.79 -0.10 10.45
N TYR A 37 12.18 -1.36 10.63
CA TYR A 37 11.78 -2.47 9.77
C TYR A 37 11.28 -3.65 10.59
N VAL A 38 10.19 -4.26 10.14
CA VAL A 38 9.64 -5.52 10.65
C VAL A 38 9.46 -6.47 9.48
N ALA A 39 10.05 -7.67 9.55
CA ALA A 39 9.95 -8.68 8.51
C ALA A 39 9.32 -9.97 9.07
N THR A 40 8.40 -10.53 8.29
CA THR A 40 7.76 -11.84 8.52
C THR A 40 7.82 -12.66 7.22
N GLU A 41 7.35 -13.89 7.27
CA GLU A 41 7.15 -14.74 6.09
C GLU A 41 6.11 -14.19 5.09
N TRP A 42 5.30 -13.20 5.48
CA TRP A 42 4.28 -12.56 4.63
C TRP A 42 4.73 -11.22 4.04
N GLY A 43 5.93 -10.74 4.40
CA GLY A 43 6.53 -9.55 3.80
C GLY A 43 7.27 -8.64 4.77
N LEU A 44 7.69 -7.49 4.24
CA LEU A 44 8.47 -6.46 4.93
C LEU A 44 7.67 -5.17 5.16
N ALA A 45 7.55 -4.77 6.43
CA ALA A 45 6.99 -3.50 6.84
C ALA A 45 8.10 -2.49 7.16
N TYR A 46 8.13 -1.37 6.45
CA TYR A 46 8.94 -0.20 6.79
C TYR A 46 8.10 0.80 7.55
N LEU A 47 8.54 1.25 8.73
CA LEU A 47 7.74 2.02 9.67
C LEU A 47 8.32 3.41 10.00
N TYR A 48 9.56 3.69 9.60
CA TYR A 48 10.21 4.97 9.90
C TYR A 48 9.55 6.12 9.13
N GLY A 49 9.30 7.24 9.81
CA GLY A 49 8.65 8.41 9.23
C GLY A 49 7.15 8.27 8.91
N LYS A 50 6.55 7.09 9.18
CA LYS A 50 5.13 6.82 8.95
C LYS A 50 4.26 7.23 10.12
N SER A 51 3.05 7.70 9.82
CA SER A 51 1.99 7.96 10.80
C SER A 51 1.52 6.69 11.50
N ILE A 52 0.85 6.81 12.64
CA ILE A 52 0.30 5.65 13.37
C ILE A 52 -0.61 4.82 12.46
N ARG A 53 -1.49 5.47 11.69
CA ARG A 53 -2.38 4.83 10.72
C ARG A 53 -1.60 3.98 9.71
N GLU A 54 -0.60 4.58 9.05
CA GLU A 54 0.22 3.88 8.06
C GLU A 54 0.99 2.72 8.71
N ARG A 55 1.55 2.91 9.91
CA ARG A 55 2.25 1.85 10.64
C ARG A 55 1.34 0.69 10.97
N VAL A 56 0.11 0.95 11.42
CA VAL A 56 -0.89 -0.09 11.70
C VAL A 56 -1.22 -0.86 10.43
N LEU A 57 -1.48 -0.17 9.32
CA LEU A 57 -1.75 -0.82 8.03
C LEU A 57 -0.57 -1.68 7.55
N GLU A 58 0.67 -1.20 7.67
CA GLU A 58 1.87 -1.99 7.34
C GLU A 58 1.98 -3.25 8.20
N MET A 59 1.77 -3.13 9.51
CA MET A 59 1.82 -4.27 10.44
C MET A 59 0.73 -5.29 10.14
N ILE A 60 -0.49 -4.85 9.81
CA ILE A 60 -1.59 -5.75 9.41
C ILE A 60 -1.24 -6.46 8.09
N ASN A 61 -0.63 -5.75 7.12
CA ASN A 61 -0.27 -6.33 5.83
C ASN A 61 0.82 -7.41 5.91
N ILE A 62 1.67 -7.39 6.95
CA ILE A 62 2.67 -8.45 7.20
C ILE A 62 2.20 -9.49 8.23
N ALA A 63 0.97 -9.37 8.75
CA ALA A 63 0.38 -10.40 9.58
C ALA A 63 -0.06 -11.62 8.75
N HIS A 64 -0.15 -12.77 9.40
CA HIS A 64 -0.71 -13.98 8.79
C HIS A 64 -2.18 -13.70 8.39
N PRO A 65 -2.62 -14.13 7.19
CA PRO A 65 -3.94 -13.83 6.63
C PRO A 65 -5.10 -14.00 7.62
N ASP A 66 -5.14 -15.15 8.30
CA ASP A 66 -6.22 -15.51 9.23
C ASP A 66 -6.43 -14.51 10.39
N PHE A 67 -5.43 -13.71 10.75
CA PHE A 67 -5.51 -12.76 11.86
C PHE A 67 -5.64 -11.29 11.40
N ARG A 68 -5.59 -11.01 10.10
CA ARG A 68 -5.61 -9.61 9.61
C ARG A 68 -6.95 -8.93 9.86
N GLU A 69 -8.05 -9.66 9.74
CA GLU A 69 -9.39 -9.13 9.97
C GLU A 69 -9.56 -8.69 11.43
N ASP A 70 -9.22 -9.56 12.37
CA ASP A 70 -9.23 -9.25 13.81
C ASP A 70 -8.38 -8.03 14.14
N LEU A 71 -7.16 -7.95 13.60
CA LEU A 71 -6.28 -6.80 13.82
C LEU A 71 -6.85 -5.50 13.24
N LEU A 72 -7.50 -5.58 12.09
CA LEU A 72 -8.19 -4.46 11.45
C LEU A 72 -9.36 -3.98 12.31
N GLU A 73 -10.19 -4.89 12.83
CA GLU A 73 -11.31 -4.53 13.70
C GLU A 73 -10.84 -3.83 14.98
N HIS A 74 -9.78 -4.34 15.61
CA HIS A 74 -9.16 -3.68 16.75
C HIS A 74 -8.66 -2.29 16.36
N ALA A 75 -7.97 -2.15 15.23
CA ALA A 75 -7.48 -0.84 14.78
C ALA A 75 -8.64 0.16 14.52
N LYS A 76 -9.78 -0.29 14.00
CA LYS A 76 -10.99 0.53 13.82
C LYS A 76 -11.59 0.95 15.16
N LYS A 77 -11.76 0.00 16.09
CA LYS A 77 -12.32 0.25 17.42
C LYS A 77 -11.53 1.31 18.20
N TRP A 78 -10.22 1.35 18.01
CA TRP A 78 -9.31 2.30 18.66
C TRP A 78 -9.08 3.58 17.84
N ASN A 79 -9.78 3.77 16.73
CA ASN A 79 -9.66 4.93 15.84
C ASN A 79 -8.25 5.16 15.28
N TYR A 80 -7.45 4.11 15.12
CA TYR A 80 -6.14 4.20 14.45
C TYR A 80 -6.26 4.22 12.92
N ILE A 81 -7.33 3.64 12.40
CA ILE A 81 -7.67 3.62 10.97
C ILE A 81 -9.14 4.05 10.80
N TYR A 82 -9.55 4.35 9.56
CA TYR A 82 -10.95 4.74 9.31
C TYR A 82 -11.89 3.55 9.56
N SER A 83 -13.12 3.85 10.00
CA SER A 83 -14.14 2.83 10.25
C SER A 83 -14.49 2.03 8.99
N ASP A 84 -14.44 2.67 7.83
CA ASP A 84 -14.67 2.08 6.51
C ASP A 84 -13.41 1.52 5.86
N GLN A 85 -12.29 1.42 6.60
CA GLN A 85 -11.06 0.82 6.08
C GLN A 85 -11.27 -0.66 5.72
N THR A 86 -10.83 -1.08 4.55
CA THR A 86 -10.90 -2.46 4.04
C THR A 86 -9.51 -3.04 3.84
N LEU A 87 -9.43 -4.37 3.74
CA LEU A 87 -8.23 -5.10 3.35
C LEU A 87 -8.20 -5.31 1.83
N PRO A 88 -7.02 -5.47 1.21
CA PRO A 88 -6.92 -5.96 -0.16
C PRO A 88 -7.32 -7.44 -0.18
N VAL A 89 -8.48 -7.72 -0.76
CA VAL A 89 -9.03 -9.08 -0.91
C VAL A 89 -9.14 -9.39 -2.39
N SER A 90 -8.70 -10.59 -2.76
CA SER A 90 -8.86 -11.17 -4.09
C SER A 90 -10.31 -11.56 -4.37
N ILE A 91 -10.65 -11.76 -5.65
CA ILE A 91 -12.00 -12.14 -6.08
C ILE A 91 -12.52 -13.38 -5.36
N ASP A 92 -11.63 -14.32 -5.03
CA ASP A 92 -11.97 -15.56 -4.30
C ASP A 92 -12.12 -15.36 -2.78
N GLY A 93 -12.17 -14.11 -2.29
CA GLY A 93 -12.27 -13.79 -0.86
C GLY A 93 -10.97 -13.97 -0.07
N ARG A 94 -9.85 -14.30 -0.74
CA ARG A 94 -8.54 -14.50 -0.10
C ARG A 94 -7.79 -13.19 0.02
N ILE A 95 -7.09 -12.99 1.12
CA ILE A 95 -6.25 -11.81 1.33
C ILE A 95 -5.14 -11.78 0.26
N SER A 96 -5.03 -10.65 -0.44
CA SER A 96 -4.05 -10.48 -1.51
C SER A 96 -2.68 -10.18 -0.92
N ILE A 97 -1.68 -10.96 -1.32
CA ILE A 97 -0.29 -10.80 -0.89
C ILE A 97 0.39 -9.82 -1.84
N TYR A 98 1.12 -8.88 -1.28
CA TYR A 98 1.88 -7.91 -2.06
C TYR A 98 2.93 -8.58 -2.96
N PRO A 99 2.90 -8.38 -4.29
CA PRO A 99 3.76 -9.10 -5.21
C PRO A 99 5.12 -8.39 -5.39
N GLU A 100 6.07 -8.69 -4.49
CA GLU A 100 7.43 -8.09 -4.51
C GLU A 100 8.18 -8.29 -5.83
N LYS A 101 7.88 -9.36 -6.57
CA LYS A 101 8.50 -9.67 -7.88
C LYS A 101 8.29 -8.59 -8.96
N TYR A 102 7.32 -7.70 -8.78
CA TYR A 102 7.05 -6.59 -9.70
C TYR A 102 7.72 -5.27 -9.26
N GLU A 103 8.53 -5.29 -8.20
CA GLU A 103 9.37 -4.15 -7.86
C GLU A 103 10.60 -4.07 -8.76
N THR A 104 10.87 -2.87 -9.29
CA THR A 104 12.03 -2.62 -10.15
C THR A 104 12.50 -1.17 -10.02
N LYS A 105 13.64 -0.85 -10.62
CA LYS A 105 14.17 0.51 -10.73
C LYS A 105 14.21 0.90 -12.19
N LEU A 106 13.84 2.14 -12.48
CA LEU A 106 13.90 2.72 -13.82
C LEU A 106 14.79 3.95 -13.80
N ASP A 107 15.83 3.94 -14.62
CA ASP A 107 16.69 5.10 -14.87
C ASP A 107 16.06 5.99 -15.93
N LEU A 108 15.88 7.26 -15.59
CA LEU A 108 15.25 8.25 -16.47
C LEU A 108 16.27 9.03 -17.29
N LYS A 109 15.81 9.64 -18.37
CA LYS A 109 16.64 10.48 -19.26
C LYS A 109 17.37 11.62 -18.57
N ASN A 110 16.86 12.10 -17.43
CA ASN A 110 17.47 13.18 -16.65
C ASN A 110 18.50 12.67 -15.63
N GLY A 111 18.89 11.40 -15.69
CA GLY A 111 19.86 10.78 -14.78
C GLY A 111 19.30 10.45 -13.39
N LYS A 112 17.99 10.65 -13.14
CA LYS A 112 17.35 10.24 -11.89
C LYS A 112 16.84 8.80 -11.99
N THR A 113 16.99 8.04 -10.91
CA THR A 113 16.41 6.70 -10.79
C THR A 113 15.13 6.76 -9.98
N ILE A 114 14.07 6.12 -10.48
CA ILE A 114 12.79 5.98 -9.78
C ILE A 114 12.56 4.51 -9.43
N LYS A 115 11.83 4.24 -8.35
CA LYS A 115 11.40 2.88 -7.99
C LYS A 115 10.00 2.65 -8.55
N ILE A 116 9.82 1.60 -9.34
CA ILE A 116 8.49 1.16 -9.79
C ILE A 116 8.08 -0.02 -8.92
N ARG A 117 6.87 0.00 -8.38
CA ARG A 117 6.34 -1.07 -7.54
C ARG A 117 4.82 -1.12 -7.57
N PRO A 118 4.18 -2.25 -7.20
CA PRO A 118 2.74 -2.28 -6.96
C PRO A 118 2.32 -1.29 -5.87
N VAL A 119 1.08 -0.81 -5.97
CA VAL A 119 0.46 0.04 -4.94
C VAL A 119 0.27 -0.73 -3.64
N LYS A 120 0.42 -0.04 -2.52
CA LYS A 120 0.17 -0.55 -1.16
C LYS A 120 -1.03 0.16 -0.56
N PRO A 121 -1.76 -0.48 0.38
CA PRO A 121 -2.83 0.19 1.15
C PRO A 121 -2.41 1.50 1.83
N THR A 122 -1.12 1.65 2.14
CA THR A 122 -0.54 2.86 2.76
C THR A 122 -0.29 4.00 1.78
N ASP A 123 -0.39 3.78 0.47
CA ASP A 123 -0.09 4.80 -0.55
C ASP A 123 -1.19 5.85 -0.72
N GLU A 124 -2.33 5.70 -0.03
CA GLU A 124 -3.52 6.56 -0.18
C GLU A 124 -3.18 8.06 -0.16
N ARG A 125 -2.38 8.49 0.82
CA ARG A 125 -1.99 9.89 0.97
C ARG A 125 -1.07 10.35 -0.16
N MET A 126 -0.09 9.54 -0.56
CA MET A 126 0.83 9.89 -1.64
C MET A 126 0.11 9.95 -2.99
N ILE A 127 -0.88 9.07 -3.21
CA ILE A 127 -1.74 9.12 -4.39
C ILE A 127 -2.61 10.38 -4.38
N GLN A 128 -3.20 10.73 -3.23
CA GLN A 128 -3.95 11.99 -3.09
C GLN A 128 -3.06 13.19 -3.42
N GLU A 129 -1.86 13.26 -2.84
CA GLU A 129 -0.89 14.33 -3.09
C GLU A 129 -0.51 14.45 -4.58
N LEU A 130 -0.30 13.32 -5.27
CA LEU A 130 -0.09 13.32 -6.71
C LEU A 130 -1.30 13.89 -7.45
N HIS A 131 -2.51 13.43 -7.15
CA HIS A 131 -3.71 13.89 -7.85
C HIS A 131 -4.00 15.38 -7.62
N TYR A 132 -3.79 15.89 -6.41
CA TYR A 132 -3.94 17.32 -6.10
C TYR A 132 -2.85 18.18 -6.74
N SER A 133 -1.70 17.62 -7.12
CA SER A 133 -0.64 18.34 -7.85
C SER A 133 -0.91 18.53 -9.34
N LEU A 134 -1.92 17.83 -9.90
CA LEU A 134 -2.29 17.92 -11.30
C LEU A 134 -3.20 19.11 -11.57
N ASP A 135 -3.03 19.74 -12.73
CA ASP A 135 -3.86 20.84 -13.20
C ASP A 135 -5.31 20.36 -13.43
N ASP A 136 -6.30 21.27 -13.36
CA ASP A 136 -7.73 20.93 -13.43
C ASP A 136 -8.11 20.17 -14.73
N GLU A 137 -7.43 20.46 -15.85
CA GLU A 137 -7.62 19.76 -17.13
C GLU A 137 -7.08 18.32 -17.11
N ASP A 138 -5.96 18.06 -16.44
CA ASP A 138 -5.38 16.72 -16.31
C ASP A 138 -6.20 15.81 -15.36
N ARG A 139 -6.92 16.41 -14.38
CA ARG A 139 -7.83 15.67 -13.49
C ARG A 139 -9.06 15.13 -14.22
N TYR A 140 -9.40 15.67 -15.38
CA TYR A 140 -10.60 15.33 -16.14
C TYR A 140 -10.46 14.02 -16.93
N PHE A 141 -9.31 13.78 -17.56
CA PHE A 141 -9.11 12.64 -18.48
C PHE A 141 -8.84 11.30 -17.79
N ARG A 142 -8.87 11.26 -16.46
CA ARG A 142 -8.29 10.15 -15.70
C ARG A 142 -9.25 9.03 -15.28
N PHE A 143 -10.52 9.34 -15.04
CA PHE A 143 -11.45 8.41 -14.40
C PHE A 143 -12.81 8.28 -15.09
N PHE A 144 -12.94 8.72 -16.35
CA PHE A 144 -14.22 8.81 -17.09
C PHE A 144 -15.35 9.56 -16.35
N THR A 145 -15.04 10.15 -15.20
CA THR A 145 -15.91 10.97 -14.35
C THR A 145 -15.06 12.12 -13.79
N PRO A 146 -15.51 13.38 -13.83
CA PRO A 146 -14.79 14.50 -13.24
C PRO A 146 -14.74 14.35 -11.71
N MET A 147 -13.67 13.73 -11.21
CA MET A 147 -13.42 13.59 -9.77
C MET A 147 -12.73 14.86 -9.26
N LYS A 148 -13.53 15.81 -8.76
CA LYS A 148 -13.02 17.03 -8.11
C LYS A 148 -12.44 16.79 -6.71
N ASP A 149 -12.63 15.61 -6.15
CA ASP A 149 -12.33 15.32 -4.75
C ASP A 149 -11.90 13.86 -4.57
N PHE A 150 -10.73 13.68 -3.94
CA PHE A 150 -10.01 12.43 -3.73
C PHE A 150 -10.04 12.00 -2.25
N ARG A 151 -11.16 12.24 -1.55
CA ARG A 151 -11.42 11.69 -0.21
C ARG A 151 -11.19 10.18 -0.13
N HIS A 152 -10.93 9.72 1.10
CA HIS A 152 -10.66 8.33 1.47
C HIS A 152 -11.53 7.30 0.71
N LYS A 153 -12.85 7.47 0.74
CA LYS A 153 -13.82 6.56 0.08
C LYS A 153 -13.56 6.29 -1.39
N LYS A 154 -12.91 7.21 -2.10
CA LYS A 154 -12.61 7.12 -3.54
C LYS A 154 -11.23 6.55 -3.84
N ILE A 155 -10.25 6.80 -2.97
CA ILE A 155 -8.87 6.31 -3.17
C ILE A 155 -8.68 4.92 -2.57
N GLN A 156 -9.41 4.58 -1.51
CA GLN A 156 -9.33 3.27 -0.87
C GLN A 156 -9.43 2.09 -1.86
N PRO A 157 -10.39 2.04 -2.80
CA PRO A 157 -10.45 0.96 -3.79
C PRO A 157 -9.26 0.90 -4.75
N LEU A 158 -8.53 2.02 -4.92
CA LEU A 158 -7.34 2.10 -5.78
C LEU A 158 -6.07 1.63 -5.08
N VAL A 159 -6.05 1.57 -3.75
CA VAL A 159 -4.89 1.10 -2.97
C VAL A 159 -5.08 -0.31 -2.42
N ASN A 160 -6.33 -0.76 -2.27
CA ASN A 160 -6.71 -2.09 -1.83
C ASN A 160 -7.12 -2.95 -3.04
N ILE A 161 -6.15 -3.35 -3.85
CA ILE A 161 -6.37 -4.16 -5.06
C ILE A 161 -5.96 -5.62 -4.87
N ASP A 162 -6.44 -6.49 -5.76
CA ASP A 162 -6.19 -7.94 -5.70
C ASP A 162 -4.86 -8.40 -6.33
N TYR A 163 -4.14 -7.47 -6.98
CA TYR A 163 -2.92 -7.69 -7.75
C TYR A 163 -3.03 -8.75 -8.88
N THR A 164 -4.24 -9.22 -9.19
CA THR A 164 -4.48 -10.35 -10.11
C THR A 164 -5.32 -9.92 -11.28
N THR A 165 -6.47 -9.30 -11.02
CA THR A 165 -7.33 -8.71 -12.07
C THR A 165 -7.12 -7.22 -12.22
N ASN A 166 -6.80 -6.56 -11.11
CA ASN A 166 -6.47 -5.15 -11.08
C ASN A 166 -5.00 -5.02 -10.66
N MET A 167 -4.20 -4.38 -11.50
CA MET A 167 -2.79 -4.12 -11.23
C MET A 167 -2.55 -2.62 -11.31
N ILE A 168 -2.12 -2.03 -10.20
CA ILE A 168 -1.72 -0.62 -10.16
C ILE A 168 -0.26 -0.57 -9.73
N LEU A 169 0.57 -0.04 -10.61
CA LEU A 169 1.98 0.24 -10.37
C LEU A 169 2.16 1.73 -10.10
N VAL A 170 3.05 2.05 -9.17
CA VAL A 170 3.40 3.41 -8.78
C VAL A 170 4.89 3.64 -9.02
N GLY A 171 5.21 4.81 -9.57
CA GLY A 171 6.56 5.33 -9.66
C GLY A 171 6.84 6.19 -8.43
N GLU A 172 7.80 5.77 -7.61
CA GLU A 172 8.20 6.42 -6.37
C GLU A 172 9.57 7.09 -6.52
N TYR A 173 9.69 8.31 -5.99
CA TYR A 173 10.94 9.05 -5.92
C TYR A 173 11.08 9.79 -4.59
N LYS A 174 12.30 9.83 -4.06
CA LYS A 174 12.62 10.54 -2.81
C LYS A 174 12.82 12.03 -3.06
N VAL A 175 11.92 12.85 -2.55
CA VAL A 175 12.02 14.32 -2.57
C VAL A 175 12.32 14.83 -1.16
N ARG A 176 13.50 15.42 -0.95
CA ARG A 176 13.94 15.95 0.37
C ARG A 176 13.81 14.91 1.49
N GLY A 177 14.18 13.66 1.20
CA GLY A 177 14.13 12.55 2.16
C GLY A 177 12.75 11.93 2.40
N LYS A 178 11.69 12.43 1.75
CA LYS A 178 10.34 11.84 1.80
C LYS A 178 10.02 11.10 0.52
N ASP A 179 9.47 9.90 0.64
CA ASP A 179 8.96 9.14 -0.49
C ASP A 179 7.72 9.84 -1.06
N LYS A 180 7.69 9.99 -2.38
CA LYS A 180 6.55 10.55 -3.11
C LYS A 180 6.23 9.71 -4.33
N ILE A 181 4.95 9.53 -4.59
CA ILE A 181 4.48 8.93 -5.84
C ILE A 181 4.43 10.04 -6.90
N ILE A 182 5.16 9.82 -8.00
CA ILE A 182 5.29 10.76 -9.12
C ILE A 182 4.56 10.26 -10.37
N ALA A 183 4.22 8.96 -10.42
CA ALA A 183 3.52 8.36 -11.54
C ALA A 183 2.67 7.17 -11.07
N ILE A 184 1.58 6.91 -11.78
CA ILE A 184 0.68 5.76 -11.54
C ILE A 184 0.36 5.14 -12.88
N GLY A 185 0.59 3.84 -13.04
CA GLY A 185 0.09 3.03 -14.15
C GLY A 185 -0.93 2.03 -13.62
N ALA A 186 -2.13 2.00 -14.18
CA ALA A 186 -3.20 1.11 -13.77
C ALA A 186 -3.64 0.25 -14.94
N PHE A 187 -3.89 -1.02 -14.67
CA PHE A 187 -4.48 -1.99 -15.57
C PHE A 187 -5.69 -2.61 -14.86
N PHE A 188 -6.85 -2.55 -15.52
CA PHE A 188 -8.10 -3.13 -15.04
C PHE A 188 -8.59 -4.15 -16.07
N LYS A 189 -8.79 -5.40 -15.66
CA LYS A 189 -9.40 -6.41 -16.51
C LYS A 189 -10.90 -6.11 -16.67
N THR A 190 -11.38 -6.01 -17.91
CA THR A 190 -12.82 -5.84 -18.15
C THR A 190 -13.56 -7.19 -18.16
N PHE A 191 -14.90 -7.15 -18.11
CA PHE A 191 -15.74 -8.35 -18.17
C PHE A 191 -15.58 -9.16 -19.48
N GLN A 192 -15.06 -8.54 -20.53
CA GLN A 192 -14.66 -9.25 -21.74
C GLN A 192 -13.21 -9.72 -21.61
N ALA A 193 -13.00 -11.03 -21.62
CA ALA A 193 -11.72 -11.67 -21.30
C ALA A 193 -10.51 -11.19 -22.12
N SER A 194 -10.74 -10.53 -23.27
CA SER A 194 -9.72 -10.07 -24.21
C SER A 194 -9.40 -8.58 -24.13
N PHE A 195 -10.09 -7.81 -23.28
CA PHE A 195 -9.90 -6.36 -23.17
C PHE A 195 -9.52 -5.95 -21.74
N GLY A 196 -8.49 -5.13 -21.62
CA GLY A 196 -8.09 -4.49 -20.38
C GLY A 196 -7.99 -2.99 -20.59
N GLU A 197 -8.41 -2.22 -19.59
CA GLU A 197 -8.25 -0.77 -19.59
C GLU A 197 -6.92 -0.40 -18.96
N ILE A 198 -6.17 0.46 -19.64
CA ILE A 198 -4.89 0.98 -19.15
C ILE A 198 -5.05 2.47 -18.90
N ALA A 199 -4.50 2.92 -17.77
CA ALA A 199 -4.49 4.32 -17.41
C ALA A 199 -3.12 4.69 -16.82
N PHE A 200 -2.43 5.72 -17.34
CA PHE A 200 -1.21 6.35 -16.72
C PHE A 200 -1.37 7.82 -16.23
N VAL A 201 -0.95 8.14 -15.00
CA VAL A 201 -0.74 9.51 -14.48
C VAL A 201 0.75 9.75 -14.37
N VAL A 202 1.22 10.93 -14.77
CA VAL A 202 2.58 11.39 -14.47
C VAL A 202 2.54 12.83 -14.00
N HIS A 203 3.17 13.11 -12.86
CA HIS A 203 3.37 14.46 -12.35
C HIS A 203 4.03 15.35 -13.41
N LYS A 204 3.58 16.60 -13.55
CA LYS A 204 4.03 17.51 -14.61
C LYS A 204 5.55 17.61 -14.77
N ASP A 205 6.27 17.76 -13.66
CA ASP A 205 7.75 17.85 -13.64
C ASP A 205 8.48 16.58 -14.11
N TRP A 206 7.76 15.47 -14.25
CA TRP A 206 8.31 14.16 -14.60
C TRP A 206 7.85 13.67 -15.99
N ARG A 207 7.09 14.48 -16.70
CA ARG A 207 6.66 14.19 -18.08
C ARG A 207 7.85 14.19 -19.04
N ASN A 208 7.72 13.50 -20.17
CA ASN A 208 8.74 13.37 -21.24
C ASN A 208 10.07 12.70 -20.84
N LEU A 209 10.15 12.15 -19.62
CA LEU A 209 11.34 11.45 -19.13
C LEU A 209 11.40 9.95 -19.48
N GLY A 210 10.37 9.43 -20.15
CA GLY A 210 10.30 8.03 -20.58
C GLY A 210 9.58 7.09 -19.62
N ILE A 211 8.96 7.59 -18.55
CA ILE A 211 8.26 6.79 -17.52
C ILE A 211 7.17 5.91 -18.14
N THR A 212 6.42 6.40 -19.12
CA THR A 212 5.29 5.69 -19.75
C THR A 212 5.71 4.74 -20.88
N LYS A 213 7.02 4.60 -21.16
CA LYS A 213 7.52 3.58 -22.12
C LYS A 213 7.79 2.23 -21.47
N PHE A 214 7.81 2.20 -20.14
CA PHE A 214 8.00 1.01 -19.33
C PHE A 214 6.70 0.23 -19.25
#